data_AF-A0A3M2AK78-F1
#
_entry.id   AF-A0A3M2AK78-F1
#
_cell.length_a   1.000
_cell.length_b   1.000
_cell.length_c   1.000
_cell.angle_alpha   90.00
_cell.angle_beta   90.00
_cell.angle_gamma   90.00
#
_symmetry.space_group_name_H-M   'P 1'
#
loop_
_entity.id
_entity.type
_entity.pdbx_description
1 polymer ?
#
loop_
_entity_poly.entity_id
_entity_poly.type
_entity_poly.pdbx_seq_one_letter_code
_entity_poly.pdbx_strand_id
1 'polypeptide(L)'
;MPPRLARRLLPALGLLVLAPVGALSAQVSAVADPVRERALRRFRDLADEDRQRLLDRAYELALSVPHPLARAAAGLEAAAGRLSVADPDPARAFAPERYAPALHLRTRVQEPGDPVWEQTARALFAGRRPPDRDRIWEWDPGRRLLLRPRRPAQPEQRLARMFAGDWPDPSRLTALAEAALQGDSPADPVADYFRHHYRDREGRVFAGIRLVDAWNSGRKIEVSDVEAVAFLRLIQDRGDVRSPIPARLHDPIYRRIAAAYAAWREAAELRRALAVRLCSDREPPRPVYSALSEAIDSAWVRLGHDPARASALLARHPDRRSFFAAIQDLPEEEIAPPEDRAGLAGFLRWAVEEACREEGLLRLGRR
;
A
#
# COMPACT_ATOMS: atom_id res chain seq x y z
N MET A 1 -19.12 1.00 60.90
CA MET A 1 -19.61 1.04 59.50
C MET A 1 -18.74 1.97 58.68
N PRO A 2 -17.81 1.45 57.85
CA PRO A 2 -17.06 2.23 56.88
C PRO A 2 -17.54 2.01 55.43
N PRO A 3 -17.23 2.92 54.50
CA PRO A 3 -17.84 2.97 53.17
C PRO A 3 -17.20 2.02 52.15
N ARG A 4 -18.03 1.55 51.21
CA ARG A 4 -17.70 0.64 50.10
C ARG A 4 -16.84 1.35 49.05
N LEU A 5 -15.64 0.82 48.81
CA LEU A 5 -14.78 1.15 47.66
C LEU A 5 -15.25 0.37 46.42
N ALA A 6 -15.79 1.07 45.44
CA ALA A 6 -16.09 0.54 44.12
C ALA A 6 -14.79 0.42 43.30
N ARG A 7 -14.28 -0.80 43.12
CA ARG A 7 -13.22 -1.13 42.17
C ARG A 7 -13.75 -0.98 40.74
N ARG A 8 -13.28 0.05 40.01
CA ARG A 8 -13.37 0.10 38.55
C ARG A 8 -12.24 -0.75 37.97
N LEU A 9 -12.60 -1.86 37.33
CA LEU A 9 -11.73 -2.66 36.48
C LEU A 9 -11.54 -1.89 35.16
N LEU A 10 -10.33 -1.39 34.91
CA LEU A 10 -9.87 -1.01 33.58
C LEU A 10 -9.34 -2.28 32.88
N PRO A 11 -9.73 -2.57 31.63
CA PRO A 11 -9.09 -3.62 30.87
C PRO A 11 -7.67 -3.15 30.50
N ALA A 12 -6.67 -3.87 31.01
CA ALA A 12 -5.29 -3.72 30.61
C ALA A 12 -5.14 -4.15 29.14
N LEU A 13 -4.98 -3.16 28.24
CA LEU A 13 -4.50 -3.38 26.89
C LEU A 13 -3.05 -3.88 27.01
N GLY A 14 -2.86 -5.18 26.78
CA GLY A 14 -1.54 -5.80 26.72
C GLY A 14 -0.71 -5.19 25.60
N LEU A 15 0.40 -4.55 25.98
CA LEU A 15 1.47 -4.19 25.05
C LEU A 15 2.13 -5.48 24.55
N LEU A 16 1.80 -5.88 23.33
CA LEU A 16 2.51 -6.93 22.60
C LEU A 16 3.83 -6.32 22.07
N VAL A 17 4.93 -6.63 22.77
CA VAL A 17 6.29 -6.31 22.32
C VAL A 17 6.61 -7.20 21.12
N LEU A 18 6.46 -6.65 19.91
CA LEU A 18 6.81 -7.32 18.66
C LEU A 18 8.32 -7.25 18.42
N ALA A 19 8.95 -8.42 18.32
CA ALA A 19 10.31 -8.58 17.80
C ALA A 19 10.43 -8.01 16.36
N PRO A 20 11.62 -7.55 15.95
CA PRO A 20 11.82 -6.95 14.64
C PRO A 20 11.81 -8.04 13.55
N VAL A 21 10.69 -8.16 12.83
CA VAL A 21 10.70 -8.73 11.47
C VAL A 21 11.22 -7.61 10.54
N GLY A 22 12.53 -7.38 10.61
CA GLY A 22 13.25 -6.69 9.55
C GLY A 22 13.25 -7.56 8.30
N ALA A 23 13.24 -6.92 7.14
CA ALA A 23 13.30 -7.53 5.82
C ALA A 23 14.34 -8.66 5.75
N LEU A 24 13.91 -9.89 6.03
CA LEU A 24 14.46 -11.07 5.41
C LEU A 24 13.93 -11.04 3.97
N SER A 25 14.56 -10.18 3.16
CA SER A 25 14.81 -10.57 1.77
C SER A 25 15.42 -11.95 1.90
N ALA A 26 14.67 -12.99 1.54
CA ALA A 26 15.19 -14.33 1.50
C ALA A 26 16.40 -14.29 0.57
N GLN A 27 17.60 -14.20 1.14
CA GLN A 27 18.84 -14.62 0.51
C GLN A 27 18.75 -16.14 0.43
N VAL A 28 17.79 -16.64 -0.36
CA VAL A 28 18.04 -17.87 -1.08
C VAL A 28 19.25 -17.52 -1.93
N SER A 29 20.41 -18.05 -1.54
CA SER A 29 21.55 -18.19 -2.44
C SER A 29 21.06 -19.04 -3.61
N ALA A 30 20.36 -18.39 -4.54
CA ALA A 30 20.05 -18.95 -5.83
C ALA A 30 21.40 -19.15 -6.47
N VAL A 31 21.81 -20.40 -6.62
CA VAL A 31 22.87 -20.77 -7.54
C VAL A 31 22.58 -20.00 -8.82
N ALA A 32 23.48 -19.11 -9.18
CA ALA A 32 23.29 -18.20 -10.30
C ALA A 32 22.96 -19.04 -11.54
N ASP A 33 21.73 -18.91 -12.04
CA ASP A 33 21.33 -19.61 -13.26
C ASP A 33 22.09 -18.95 -14.42
N PRO A 34 23.07 -19.65 -15.03
CA PRO A 34 23.91 -19.07 -16.07
C PRO A 34 23.12 -18.69 -17.32
N VAL A 35 21.96 -19.32 -17.54
CA VAL A 35 21.04 -19.00 -18.64
C VAL A 35 20.38 -17.64 -18.37
N ARG A 36 19.83 -17.47 -17.17
CA ARG A 36 19.25 -16.19 -16.73
C ARG A 36 20.25 -15.04 -16.77
N GLU A 37 21.47 -15.25 -16.25
CA GLU A 37 22.51 -14.21 -16.29
C GLU A 37 22.89 -13.83 -17.72
N ARG A 38 22.97 -14.81 -18.63
CA ARG A 38 23.23 -14.56 -20.04
C ARG A 38 22.09 -13.77 -20.70
N ALA A 39 20.84 -14.12 -20.41
CA ALA A 39 19.67 -13.39 -20.90
C ALA A 39 19.69 -11.94 -20.43
N LEU A 40 19.92 -11.70 -19.13
CA LEU A 40 20.00 -10.35 -18.55
C LEU A 40 21.17 -9.54 -19.13
N ARG A 41 22.31 -10.16 -19.42
CA ARG A 41 23.42 -9.47 -20.11
C ARG A 41 23.01 -9.04 -21.51
N ARG A 42 22.52 -9.98 -22.33
CA ARG A 42 22.10 -9.67 -23.71
C ARG A 42 20.97 -8.64 -23.76
N PHE A 43 20.05 -8.69 -22.79
CA PHE A 43 18.97 -7.71 -22.66
C PHE A 43 19.50 -6.29 -22.44
N ARG A 44 20.59 -6.09 -21.68
CA ARG A 44 21.20 -4.76 -21.49
C ARG A 44 21.81 -4.20 -22.77
N ASP A 45 22.22 -5.08 -23.69
CA ASP A 45 22.83 -4.70 -24.97
C ASP A 45 21.76 -4.35 -26.04
N LEU A 46 20.47 -4.57 -25.76
CA LEU A 46 19.37 -4.18 -26.64
C LEU A 46 19.10 -2.68 -26.60
N ALA A 47 18.55 -2.15 -27.69
CA ALA A 47 18.01 -0.79 -27.72
C ALA A 47 16.81 -0.64 -26.76
N ASP A 48 16.55 0.56 -26.28
CA ASP A 48 15.46 0.86 -25.32
C ASP A 48 14.09 0.39 -25.80
N GLU A 49 13.80 0.59 -27.09
CA GLU A 49 12.55 0.15 -27.73
C GLU A 49 12.40 -1.37 -27.72
N ASP A 50 13.49 -2.10 -27.98
CA ASP A 50 13.51 -3.58 -27.97
C ASP A 50 13.40 -4.12 -26.54
N ARG A 51 14.06 -3.47 -25.58
CA ARG A 51 13.92 -3.80 -24.15
C ARG A 51 12.47 -3.66 -23.70
N GLN A 52 11.81 -2.57 -24.10
CA GLN A 52 10.43 -2.31 -23.74
C GLN A 52 9.46 -3.28 -24.44
N ARG A 53 9.64 -3.54 -25.74
CA ARG A 53 8.86 -4.55 -26.49
C ARG A 53 8.92 -5.92 -25.85
N LEU A 54 10.12 -6.39 -25.48
CA LEU A 54 10.28 -7.69 -24.84
C LEU A 54 9.56 -7.76 -23.49
N LEU A 55 9.65 -6.70 -22.68
CA LEU A 55 8.96 -6.62 -21.39
C LEU A 55 7.44 -6.64 -21.56
N ASP A 56 6.92 -5.88 -22.51
CA ASP A 56 5.48 -5.85 -22.79
C ASP A 56 5.00 -7.22 -23.28
N ARG A 57 5.74 -7.85 -24.19
CA ARG A 57 5.44 -9.21 -24.67
C ARG A 57 5.45 -10.25 -23.54
N ALA A 58 6.48 -10.23 -22.69
CA ALA A 58 6.57 -11.13 -21.55
C ALA A 58 5.39 -10.91 -20.57
N TYR A 59 5.00 -9.66 -20.36
CA TYR A 59 3.89 -9.32 -19.48
C TYR A 59 2.54 -9.75 -20.06
N GLU A 60 2.30 -9.55 -21.35
CA GLU A 60 1.11 -10.04 -22.05
C GLU A 60 0.97 -11.56 -21.97
N LEU A 61 2.07 -12.30 -22.19
CA LEU A 61 2.10 -13.76 -22.03
C LEU A 61 1.75 -14.15 -20.58
N ALA A 62 2.33 -13.45 -19.60
CA ALA A 62 2.06 -13.67 -18.19
C ALA A 62 0.60 -13.41 -17.79
N LEU A 63 -0.06 -12.41 -18.38
CA LEU A 63 -1.49 -12.13 -18.15
C LEU A 63 -2.41 -13.14 -18.83
N SER A 64 -1.92 -13.84 -19.86
CA SER A 64 -2.71 -14.78 -20.68
C SER A 64 -2.67 -16.23 -20.17
N VAL A 65 -1.88 -16.53 -19.14
CA VAL A 65 -1.79 -17.90 -18.60
C VAL A 65 -3.10 -18.31 -17.93
N PRO A 66 -3.50 -19.59 -17.98
CA PRO A 66 -4.74 -20.08 -17.39
C PRO A 66 -4.62 -20.26 -15.87
N HIS A 67 -4.25 -19.20 -15.16
CA HIS A 67 -4.12 -19.16 -13.70
C HIS A 67 -5.07 -18.12 -13.10
N PRO A 68 -5.78 -18.42 -11.99
CA PRO A 68 -6.75 -17.49 -11.38
C PRO A 68 -6.20 -16.09 -11.13
N LEU A 69 -5.02 -15.99 -10.51
CA LEU A 69 -4.40 -14.71 -10.21
C LEU A 69 -3.94 -13.95 -11.46
N ALA A 70 -3.59 -14.65 -12.55
CA ALA A 70 -3.24 -14.01 -13.82
C ALA A 70 -4.49 -13.45 -14.50
N ARG A 71 -5.61 -14.17 -14.48
CA ARG A 71 -6.91 -13.65 -14.95
C ARG A 71 -7.36 -12.44 -14.15
N ALA A 72 -7.21 -12.48 -12.83
CA ALA A 72 -7.49 -11.32 -11.97
C ALA A 72 -6.60 -10.12 -12.35
N ALA A 73 -5.29 -10.34 -12.52
CA ALA A 73 -4.36 -9.29 -12.96
C ALA A 73 -4.73 -8.73 -14.35
N ALA A 74 -5.13 -9.58 -15.30
CA ALA A 74 -5.57 -9.17 -16.62
C ALA A 74 -6.83 -8.29 -16.55
N GLY A 75 -7.80 -8.67 -15.70
CA GLY A 75 -9.00 -7.87 -15.44
C GLY A 75 -8.67 -6.50 -14.83
N LEU A 76 -7.71 -6.44 -13.91
CA LEU A 76 -7.22 -5.20 -13.30
C LEU A 76 -6.56 -4.27 -14.33
N GLU A 77 -5.70 -4.79 -15.19
CA GLU A 77 -5.04 -3.99 -16.24
C GLU A 77 -6.05 -3.51 -17.30
N ALA A 78 -7.01 -4.35 -17.69
CA ALA A 78 -8.09 -3.95 -18.62
C ALA A 78 -8.96 -2.82 -18.05
N ALA A 79 -9.12 -2.74 -16.72
CA ALA A 79 -9.83 -1.65 -16.05
C ALA A 79 -8.97 -0.40 -15.84
N ALA A 80 -7.62 -0.51 -15.88
CA ALA A 80 -6.70 0.56 -15.53
C ALA A 80 -6.87 1.82 -16.38
N GLY A 81 -7.26 1.68 -17.66
CA GLY A 81 -7.48 2.81 -18.57
C GLY A 81 -8.62 3.75 -18.15
N ARG A 82 -9.48 3.34 -17.20
CA ARG A 82 -10.56 4.17 -16.66
C ARG A 82 -10.14 5.00 -15.45
N LEU A 83 -8.94 4.75 -14.91
CA LEU A 83 -8.45 5.42 -13.70
C LEU A 83 -7.66 6.66 -14.07
N SER A 84 -7.91 7.76 -13.36
CA SER A 84 -7.06 8.94 -13.44
C SER A 84 -5.68 8.61 -12.86
N VAL A 85 -4.64 9.14 -13.50
CA VAL A 85 -3.25 8.93 -13.09
C VAL A 85 -2.59 10.28 -12.90
N ALA A 86 -1.86 10.45 -11.81
CA ALA A 86 -1.14 11.67 -11.48
C ALA A 86 0.28 11.38 -10.97
N ASP A 87 1.13 12.38 -11.04
CA ASP A 87 2.42 12.34 -10.36
C ASP A 87 2.24 12.63 -8.87
N PRO A 88 2.98 11.94 -7.99
CA PRO A 88 2.93 12.21 -6.56
C PRO A 88 3.61 13.54 -6.26
N ASP A 89 2.98 14.36 -5.43
CA ASP A 89 3.59 15.55 -4.86
C ASP A 89 4.40 15.15 -3.61
N PRO A 90 5.76 15.24 -3.66
CA PRO A 90 6.64 14.77 -2.59
C PRO A 90 6.58 15.63 -1.32
N ALA A 91 5.98 16.81 -1.39
CA ALA A 91 5.83 17.74 -0.27
C ALA A 91 4.37 18.10 -0.01
N ARG A 92 3.41 17.29 -0.49
CA ARG A 92 1.97 17.49 -0.32
C ARG A 92 1.62 17.71 1.15
N ALA A 93 1.36 18.94 1.56
CA ALA A 93 1.03 19.32 2.93
C ALA A 93 -0.02 20.43 2.94
N PHE A 94 -0.70 20.61 4.06
CA PHE A 94 -1.68 21.70 4.19
C PHE A 94 -0.97 23.06 4.20
N ALA A 95 -1.51 24.03 3.45
CA ALA A 95 -0.95 25.38 3.35
C ALA A 95 -1.12 26.15 4.69
N PRO A 96 -0.03 26.53 5.37
CA PRO A 96 -0.14 27.27 6.64
C PRO A 96 -0.87 28.60 6.48
N GLU A 97 -0.75 29.28 5.34
CA GLU A 97 -1.42 30.56 5.05
C GLU A 97 -2.95 30.40 5.01
N ARG A 98 -3.45 29.20 4.67
CA ARG A 98 -4.88 28.90 4.61
C ARG A 98 -5.44 28.46 5.96
N TYR A 99 -4.70 27.63 6.69
CA TYR A 99 -5.21 26.93 7.88
C TYR A 99 -4.70 27.51 9.20
N ALA A 100 -3.54 28.16 9.23
CA ALA A 100 -2.98 28.81 10.41
C ALA A 100 -2.24 30.13 10.09
N PRO A 101 -2.87 31.11 9.41
CA PRO A 101 -2.19 32.33 8.94
C PRO A 101 -1.56 33.15 10.07
N ALA A 102 -2.19 33.18 11.25
CA ALA A 102 -1.73 33.94 12.41
C ALA A 102 -0.39 33.44 13.00
N LEU A 103 0.04 32.23 12.65
CA LEU A 103 1.32 31.70 13.10
C LEU A 103 2.49 32.12 12.21
N HIS A 104 2.23 32.67 11.01
CA HIS A 104 3.25 33.06 10.04
C HIS A 104 4.31 31.96 9.79
N LEU A 105 3.87 30.69 9.82
CA LEU A 105 4.76 29.54 9.65
C LEU A 105 5.36 29.54 8.24
N ARG A 106 6.69 29.42 8.17
CA ARG A 106 7.39 29.15 6.91
C ARG A 106 7.52 27.65 6.71
N THR A 107 6.93 27.13 5.65
CA THR A 107 7.07 25.72 5.29
C THR A 107 8.51 25.42 4.90
N ARG A 108 9.15 24.47 5.60
CA ARG A 108 10.49 23.96 5.27
C ARG A 108 10.39 22.47 4.98
N VAL A 109 10.61 22.07 3.74
CA VAL A 109 10.64 20.64 3.41
C VAL A 109 11.94 20.04 3.94
N GLN A 110 11.84 18.89 4.60
CA GLN A 110 12.96 18.07 5.03
C GLN A 110 12.93 16.82 4.15
N GLU A 111 14.03 16.56 3.46
CA GLU A 111 14.16 15.47 2.49
C GLU A 111 14.86 14.27 3.13
N PRO A 112 14.66 13.05 2.59
CA PRO A 112 15.46 11.89 2.99
C PRO A 112 16.97 12.16 2.89
N GLY A 113 17.72 11.85 3.94
CA GLY A 113 19.14 12.19 4.09
C GLY A 113 19.42 13.40 4.98
N ASP A 114 18.44 14.28 5.23
CA ASP A 114 18.60 15.38 6.20
C ASP A 114 18.69 14.82 7.64
N PRO A 115 19.60 15.31 8.52
CA PRO A 115 19.75 14.76 9.88
C PRO A 115 18.45 14.79 10.70
N VAL A 116 17.66 15.86 10.56
CA VAL A 116 16.38 16.04 11.24
C VAL A 116 15.32 15.07 10.68
N TRP A 117 15.34 14.84 9.37
CA TRP A 117 14.47 13.86 8.74
C TRP A 117 14.80 12.45 9.21
N GLU A 118 16.08 12.07 9.21
CA GLU A 118 16.55 10.75 9.63
C GLU A 118 16.22 10.46 11.10
N GLN A 119 16.38 11.46 11.97
CA GLN A 119 15.97 11.37 13.37
C GLN A 119 14.46 11.11 13.50
N THR A 120 13.66 11.84 12.75
CA THR A 120 12.19 11.73 12.76
C THR A 120 11.72 10.39 12.19
N ALA A 121 12.30 9.96 11.07
CA ALA A 121 12.06 8.66 10.47
C ALA A 121 12.42 7.52 11.44
N ARG A 122 13.63 7.55 12.02
CA ARG A 122 14.04 6.56 13.02
C ARG A 122 13.08 6.52 14.20
N ALA A 123 12.60 7.69 14.63
CA ALA A 123 11.65 7.78 15.73
C ALA A 123 10.30 7.14 15.36
N LEU A 124 9.67 7.54 14.26
CA LEU A 124 8.32 7.10 13.88
C LEU A 124 8.28 5.63 13.42
N PHE A 125 9.36 5.13 12.81
CA PHE A 125 9.42 3.79 12.25
C PHE A 125 10.20 2.80 13.13
N ALA A 126 10.48 3.15 14.40
CA ALA A 126 11.21 2.31 15.35
C ALA A 126 12.52 1.74 14.78
N GLY A 127 13.29 2.59 14.10
CA GLY A 127 14.55 2.22 13.44
C GLY A 127 14.42 1.49 12.11
N ARG A 128 13.20 1.15 11.67
CA ARG A 128 12.97 0.61 10.32
C ARG A 128 13.00 1.74 9.29
N ARG A 129 13.31 1.39 8.04
CA ARG A 129 13.23 2.36 6.94
C ARG A 129 11.76 2.66 6.62
N PRO A 130 11.39 3.94 6.39
CA PRO A 130 10.10 4.30 5.84
C PRO A 130 9.86 3.62 4.48
N PRO A 131 8.59 3.42 4.06
CA PRO A 131 8.28 2.95 2.72
C PRO A 131 8.86 3.86 1.63
N ASP A 132 9.58 3.29 0.65
CA ASP A 132 10.13 4.04 -0.48
C ASP A 132 9.04 4.29 -1.55
N ARG A 133 8.23 5.33 -1.31
CA ARG A 133 7.08 5.69 -2.13
C ARG A 133 7.45 6.24 -3.51
N ASP A 134 8.68 6.70 -3.70
CA ASP A 134 9.13 7.17 -5.00
C ASP A 134 9.24 6.02 -6.01
N ARG A 135 9.33 4.76 -5.55
CA ARG A 135 9.58 3.59 -6.39
C ARG A 135 8.37 2.69 -6.61
N ILE A 136 7.24 3.02 -6.01
CA ILE A 136 6.03 2.20 -6.08
C ILE A 136 4.87 2.97 -6.67
N TRP A 137 4.00 2.25 -7.35
CA TRP A 137 2.65 2.73 -7.62
C TRP A 137 1.84 2.71 -6.34
N GLU A 138 0.98 3.71 -6.17
CA GLU A 138 0.06 3.77 -5.05
C GLU A 138 -1.33 4.18 -5.52
N TRP A 139 -2.35 3.56 -4.93
CA TRP A 139 -3.71 4.08 -5.03
C TRP A 139 -3.92 5.21 -4.01
N ASP A 140 -4.52 6.31 -4.44
CA ASP A 140 -4.94 7.42 -3.59
C ASP A 140 -6.46 7.34 -3.34
N PRO A 141 -6.92 6.68 -2.27
CA PRO A 141 -8.36 6.52 -2.01
C PRO A 141 -9.07 7.84 -1.70
N GLY A 142 -8.32 8.87 -1.28
CA GLY A 142 -8.86 10.19 -0.97
C GLY A 142 -9.12 11.05 -2.21
N ARG A 143 -8.36 10.84 -3.28
CA ARG A 143 -8.55 11.52 -4.58
C ARG A 143 -9.04 10.61 -5.70
N ARG A 144 -9.19 9.31 -5.43
CA ARG A 144 -9.54 8.25 -6.39
C ARG A 144 -8.68 8.26 -7.66
N LEU A 145 -7.37 8.29 -7.48
CA LEU A 145 -6.42 8.27 -8.59
C LEU A 145 -5.21 7.38 -8.30
N LEU A 146 -4.57 6.91 -9.37
CA LEU A 146 -3.29 6.21 -9.30
C LEU A 146 -2.15 7.22 -9.26
N LEU A 147 -1.19 6.97 -8.37
CA LEU A 147 0.07 7.71 -8.31
C LEU A 147 1.17 6.89 -8.96
N ARG A 148 1.88 7.51 -9.92
CA ARG A 148 3.05 6.91 -10.56
C ARG A 148 4.27 6.96 -9.63
N PRO A 149 5.19 6.00 -9.72
CA PRO A 149 6.49 6.16 -9.08
C PRO A 149 7.27 7.30 -9.74
N ARG A 150 7.92 8.15 -8.94
CA ARG A 150 8.87 9.17 -9.44
C ARG A 150 10.16 8.56 -9.99
N ARG A 151 10.52 7.39 -9.47
CA ARG A 151 11.70 6.61 -9.82
C ARG A 151 11.24 5.19 -10.16
N PRO A 152 10.65 4.97 -11.35
CA PRO A 152 10.20 3.65 -11.77
C PRO A 152 11.34 2.64 -11.79
N ALA A 153 11.00 1.36 -11.66
CA ALA A 153 11.96 0.27 -11.79
C ALA A 153 12.58 0.28 -13.21
N GLN A 154 13.88 0.08 -13.29
CA GLN A 154 14.58 -0.02 -14.57
C GLN A 154 14.14 -1.28 -15.32
N PRO A 155 14.15 -1.29 -16.66
CA PRO A 155 13.77 -2.45 -17.47
C PRO A 155 14.42 -3.77 -17.01
N GLU A 156 15.71 -3.75 -16.66
CA GLU A 156 16.45 -4.93 -16.17
C GLU A 156 15.90 -5.47 -14.85
N GLN A 157 15.46 -4.56 -13.96
CA GLN A 157 14.89 -4.94 -12.67
C GLN A 157 13.53 -5.60 -12.87
N ARG A 158 12.72 -5.08 -13.81
CA ARG A 158 11.42 -5.66 -14.18
C ARG A 158 11.61 -7.06 -14.78
N LEU A 159 12.54 -7.21 -15.74
CA LEU A 159 12.87 -8.50 -16.33
C LEU A 159 13.39 -9.51 -15.29
N ALA A 160 14.30 -9.05 -14.41
CA ALA A 160 14.86 -9.88 -13.36
C ALA A 160 13.79 -10.37 -12.37
N ARG A 161 12.77 -9.57 -12.04
CA ARG A 161 11.62 -10.00 -11.22
C ARG A 161 10.81 -11.09 -11.90
N MET A 162 10.53 -10.96 -13.19
CA MET A 162 9.80 -12.00 -13.92
C MET A 162 10.55 -13.34 -13.92
N PHE A 163 11.89 -13.32 -14.09
CA PHE A 163 12.70 -14.53 -13.93
C PHE A 163 12.69 -15.09 -12.49
N ALA A 164 12.43 -14.27 -11.47
CA ALA A 164 12.23 -14.75 -10.10
C ALA A 164 10.82 -15.35 -9.87
N GLY A 165 9.94 -15.24 -10.88
CA GLY A 165 8.54 -15.63 -10.80
C GLY A 165 7.67 -14.61 -10.10
N ASP A 166 8.00 -13.32 -10.20
CA ASP A 166 7.20 -12.21 -9.69
C ASP A 166 6.73 -11.32 -10.85
N TRP A 167 5.66 -10.55 -10.65
CA TRP A 167 5.23 -9.54 -11.63
C TRP A 167 6.32 -8.50 -11.90
N PRO A 168 6.38 -7.89 -13.10
CA PRO A 168 7.36 -6.84 -13.38
C PRO A 168 7.19 -5.64 -12.43
N ASP A 169 5.93 -5.27 -12.16
CA ASP A 169 5.53 -4.16 -11.29
C ASP A 169 4.46 -4.57 -10.26
N PRO A 170 4.83 -5.31 -9.20
CA PRO A 170 3.87 -5.83 -8.22
C PRO A 170 3.10 -4.72 -7.49
N SER A 171 3.75 -3.57 -7.27
CA SER A 171 3.08 -2.41 -6.66
C SER A 171 1.99 -1.82 -7.55
N ARG A 172 2.12 -1.90 -8.88
CA ARG A 172 1.10 -1.43 -9.83
C ARG A 172 -0.14 -2.28 -9.71
N LEU A 173 0.01 -3.61 -9.80
CA LEU A 173 -1.12 -4.53 -9.65
C LEU A 173 -1.78 -4.38 -8.27
N THR A 174 -1.00 -4.21 -7.21
CA THR A 174 -1.54 -3.95 -5.87
C THR A 174 -2.36 -2.65 -5.82
N ALA A 175 -1.87 -1.56 -6.43
CA ALA A 175 -2.60 -0.30 -6.50
C ALA A 175 -3.89 -0.41 -7.33
N LEU A 176 -3.86 -1.16 -8.44
CA LEU A 176 -5.06 -1.46 -9.23
C LEU A 176 -6.07 -2.30 -8.45
N ALA A 177 -5.60 -3.31 -7.71
CA ALA A 177 -6.44 -4.13 -6.85
C ALA A 177 -7.07 -3.30 -5.72
N GLU A 178 -6.34 -2.37 -5.09
CA GLU A 178 -6.92 -1.44 -4.13
C GLU A 178 -8.00 -0.54 -4.75
N ALA A 179 -7.78 -0.04 -5.97
CA ALA A 179 -8.78 0.75 -6.69
C ALA A 179 -10.05 -0.07 -6.96
N ALA A 180 -9.90 -1.30 -7.45
CA ALA A 180 -11.00 -2.22 -7.70
C ALA A 180 -11.77 -2.56 -6.41
N LEU A 181 -11.05 -2.80 -5.30
CA LEU A 181 -11.67 -3.09 -4.00
C LEU A 181 -12.38 -1.88 -3.38
N GLN A 182 -11.95 -0.64 -3.66
CA GLN A 182 -12.72 0.55 -3.27
C GLN A 182 -14.03 0.66 -4.04
N GLY A 183 -14.10 0.13 -5.27
CA GLY A 183 -15.28 0.16 -6.12
C GLY A 183 -15.76 1.59 -6.39
N ASP A 184 -17.08 1.79 -6.35
CA ASP A 184 -17.72 3.08 -6.60
C ASP A 184 -17.83 3.98 -5.35
N SER A 185 -17.22 3.56 -4.23
CA SER A 185 -17.23 4.36 -3.00
C SER A 185 -16.67 5.77 -3.27
N PRO A 186 -17.30 6.85 -2.80
CA PRO A 186 -16.83 8.20 -3.07
C PRO A 186 -15.41 8.43 -2.54
N ALA A 187 -14.80 9.52 -2.99
CA ALA A 187 -13.54 10.01 -2.44
C ALA A 187 -13.66 10.17 -0.92
N ASP A 188 -12.71 9.62 -0.18
CA ASP A 188 -12.72 9.64 1.28
C ASP A 188 -11.89 10.82 1.82
N PRO A 189 -12.52 11.88 2.37
CA PRO A 189 -11.80 13.06 2.86
C PRO A 189 -10.89 12.75 4.05
N VAL A 190 -11.21 11.72 4.85
CA VAL A 190 -10.34 11.24 5.94
C VAL A 190 -9.10 10.60 5.35
N ALA A 191 -9.27 9.75 4.33
CA ALA A 191 -8.15 9.16 3.62
C ALA A 191 -7.25 10.24 2.97
N ASP A 192 -7.85 11.25 2.34
CA ASP A 192 -7.10 12.34 1.73
C ASP A 192 -6.27 13.13 2.76
N TYR A 193 -6.87 13.43 3.91
CA TYR A 193 -6.18 14.08 5.02
C TYR A 193 -4.94 13.30 5.46
N PHE A 194 -5.08 12.00 5.75
CA PHE A 194 -3.96 11.20 6.23
C PHE A 194 -2.88 10.91 5.18
N ARG A 195 -3.13 11.22 3.90
CA ARG A 195 -2.12 11.13 2.83
C ARG A 195 -1.23 12.36 2.69
N HIS A 196 -1.55 13.46 3.37
CA HIS A 196 -0.64 14.61 3.45
C HIS A 196 0.61 14.24 4.26
N HIS A 197 1.72 14.88 3.94
CA HIS A 197 2.98 14.74 4.66
C HIS A 197 2.88 15.28 6.08
N TYR A 198 3.53 14.59 7.01
CA TYR A 198 3.61 15.00 8.39
C TYR A 198 4.35 16.34 8.50
N ARG A 199 3.80 17.22 9.33
CA ARG A 199 4.39 18.52 9.68
C ARG A 199 4.53 18.62 11.19
N ASP A 200 5.68 19.11 11.65
CA ASP A 200 5.89 19.46 13.05
C ASP A 200 5.36 20.87 13.40
N ARG A 201 5.39 21.23 14.68
CA ARG A 201 4.91 22.54 15.15
C ARG A 201 5.76 23.71 14.66
N GLU A 202 7.01 23.44 14.27
CA GLU A 202 7.96 24.40 13.74
C GLU A 202 7.80 24.63 12.22
N GLY A 203 6.80 24.02 11.58
CA GLY A 203 6.49 24.18 10.16
C GLY A 203 7.38 23.35 9.22
N ARG A 204 8.12 22.37 9.74
CA ARG A 204 8.91 21.44 8.92
C ARG A 204 8.01 20.36 8.37
N VAL A 205 8.03 20.14 7.06
CA VAL A 205 7.28 19.08 6.37
C VAL A 205 8.26 17.97 6.01
N PHE A 206 7.95 16.74 6.40
CA PHE A 206 8.85 15.60 6.21
C PHE A 206 8.47 14.83 4.95
N ALA A 207 9.21 15.04 3.85
CA ALA A 207 8.94 14.40 2.56
C ALA A 207 8.94 12.87 2.70
N GLY A 208 7.97 12.20 2.08
CA GLY A 208 7.79 10.74 2.17
C GLY A 208 7.23 10.20 3.49
N ILE A 209 7.20 10.98 4.58
CA ILE A 209 6.55 10.61 5.85
C ILE A 209 5.14 11.20 5.86
N ARG A 210 4.11 10.36 5.74
CA ARG A 210 2.72 10.82 5.72
C ARG A 210 2.13 10.87 7.14
N LEU A 211 1.04 11.61 7.31
CA LEU A 211 0.27 11.61 8.55
C LEU A 211 -0.16 10.18 8.93
N VAL A 212 -0.61 9.35 7.98
CA VAL A 212 -0.88 7.92 8.23
C VAL A 212 0.31 7.20 8.86
N ASP A 213 1.54 7.50 8.47
CA ASP A 213 2.73 6.85 9.04
C ASP A 213 2.97 7.32 10.47
N ALA A 214 2.86 8.62 10.71
CA ALA A 214 3.00 9.21 12.03
C ALA A 214 1.97 8.63 13.01
N TRP A 215 0.70 8.53 12.59
CA TRP A 215 -0.38 7.95 13.40
C TRP A 215 -0.25 6.43 13.56
N ASN A 216 0.28 5.71 12.56
CA ASN A 216 0.58 4.28 12.67
C ASN A 216 1.76 3.94 13.58
N SER A 217 2.64 4.90 13.87
CA SER A 217 3.84 4.66 14.68
C SER A 217 3.54 4.16 16.10
N GLY A 218 2.32 4.40 16.61
CA GLY A 218 1.95 4.14 18.00
C GLY A 218 2.66 5.06 19.01
N ARG A 219 3.44 6.03 18.53
CA ARG A 219 4.11 7.02 19.37
C ARG A 219 3.20 8.21 19.61
N LYS A 220 3.50 8.94 20.68
CA LYS A 220 2.95 10.29 20.87
C LYS A 220 3.53 11.18 19.78
N ILE A 221 2.68 11.66 18.89
CA ILE A 221 3.01 12.63 17.86
C ILE A 221 2.40 13.98 18.23
N GLU A 222 2.94 15.04 17.66
CA GLU A 222 2.35 16.36 17.72
C GLU A 222 1.53 16.59 16.46
N VAL A 223 0.45 17.37 16.58
CA VAL A 223 -0.34 17.82 15.43
C VAL A 223 -0.20 19.32 15.41
N SER A 224 0.26 19.93 14.32
CA SER A 224 0.33 21.39 14.26
C SER A 224 -1.08 21.96 14.13
N ASP A 225 -1.25 23.25 14.48
CA ASP A 225 -2.52 23.95 14.28
C ASP A 225 -2.98 23.91 12.82
N VAL A 226 -2.05 23.84 11.86
CA VAL A 226 -2.39 23.73 10.43
C VAL A 226 -3.18 22.45 10.18
N GLU A 227 -2.65 21.29 10.58
CA GLU A 227 -3.32 20.00 10.38
C GLU A 227 -4.61 19.92 11.19
N ALA A 228 -4.59 20.42 12.44
CA ALA A 228 -5.77 20.43 13.29
C ALA A 228 -6.92 21.28 12.70
N VAL A 229 -6.64 22.49 12.22
CA VAL A 229 -7.66 23.35 11.57
C VAL A 229 -8.08 22.75 10.22
N ALA A 230 -7.16 22.18 9.44
CA ALA A 230 -7.49 21.51 8.19
C ALA A 230 -8.46 20.34 8.41
N PHE A 231 -8.22 19.50 9.42
CA PHE A 231 -9.12 18.41 9.80
C PHE A 231 -10.51 18.93 10.17
N LEU A 232 -10.57 19.93 11.04
CA LEU A 232 -11.85 20.50 11.49
C LEU A 232 -12.68 21.05 10.34
N ARG A 233 -12.04 21.75 9.39
CA ARG A 233 -12.74 22.34 8.24
C ARG A 233 -13.13 21.32 7.18
N LEU A 234 -12.23 20.42 6.81
CA LEU A 234 -12.44 19.53 5.67
C LEU A 234 -13.23 18.26 6.02
N ILE A 235 -13.14 17.80 7.27
CA ILE A 235 -13.74 16.53 7.70
C ILE A 235 -14.93 16.76 8.64
N GLN A 236 -14.89 17.79 9.50
CA GLN A 236 -15.96 18.06 10.46
C GLN A 236 -16.85 19.26 10.10
N ASP A 237 -16.58 19.92 8.98
CA ASP A 237 -17.27 21.14 8.55
C ASP A 237 -17.33 22.23 9.64
N ARG A 238 -16.23 22.36 10.41
CA ARG A 238 -16.09 23.33 11.50
C ARG A 238 -15.19 24.48 11.11
N GLY A 239 -15.80 25.62 10.79
CA GLY A 239 -15.10 26.89 10.50
C GLY A 239 -14.86 27.79 11.71
N ASP A 240 -15.40 27.45 12.88
CA ASP A 240 -15.39 28.28 14.10
C ASP A 240 -14.04 28.27 14.82
N VAL A 241 -13.27 27.18 14.69
CA VAL A 241 -11.94 27.07 15.29
C VAL A 241 -10.89 27.67 14.35
N ARG A 242 -10.07 28.57 14.91
CA ARG A 242 -8.97 29.24 14.21
C ARG A 242 -7.67 29.09 15.00
N SER A 243 -6.55 29.14 14.29
CA SER A 243 -5.24 29.23 14.90
C SER A 243 -4.97 30.65 15.42
N PRO A 244 -4.25 30.85 16.55
CA PRO A 244 -3.73 29.81 17.44
C PRO A 244 -4.86 29.07 18.19
N ILE A 245 -4.82 27.74 18.21
CA ILE A 245 -5.85 26.94 18.88
C ILE A 245 -5.61 27.04 20.39
N PRO A 246 -6.62 27.44 21.20
CA PRO A 246 -6.50 27.44 22.66
C PRO A 246 -6.15 26.05 23.22
N ALA A 247 -5.23 25.98 24.18
CA ALA A 247 -4.73 24.72 24.76
C ALA A 247 -5.85 23.78 25.25
N ARG A 248 -6.92 24.33 25.83
CA ARG A 248 -8.10 23.57 26.28
C ARG A 248 -8.81 22.78 25.17
N LEU A 249 -8.58 23.12 23.90
CA LEU A 249 -9.18 22.45 22.74
C LEU A 249 -8.26 21.41 22.09
N HIS A 250 -6.96 21.37 22.43
CA HIS A 250 -5.99 20.45 21.80
C HIS A 250 -6.41 18.99 21.98
N ASP A 251 -6.58 18.55 23.23
CA ASP A 251 -6.95 17.17 23.55
C ASP A 251 -8.28 16.74 22.89
N PRO A 252 -9.38 17.52 22.96
CA PRO A 252 -10.61 17.21 22.23
C PRO A 252 -10.41 17.05 20.73
N ILE A 253 -9.62 17.91 20.08
CA ILE A 253 -9.36 17.82 18.64
C ILE A 253 -8.54 16.57 18.32
N TYR A 254 -7.48 16.31 19.08
CA TYR A 254 -6.61 15.16 18.85
C TYR A 254 -7.38 13.84 18.99
N ARG A 255 -8.28 13.74 19.97
CA ARG A 255 -9.16 12.56 20.12
C ARG A 255 -10.08 12.38 18.91
N ARG A 256 -10.59 13.45 18.31
CA ARG A 256 -11.43 13.39 17.10
C ARG A 256 -10.63 12.91 15.90
N ILE A 257 -9.42 13.42 15.71
CA ILE A 257 -8.51 12.97 14.64
C ILE A 257 -8.18 11.48 14.84
N ALA A 258 -7.84 11.08 16.07
CA ALA A 258 -7.54 9.69 16.41
C ALA A 258 -8.72 8.74 16.15
N ALA A 259 -9.95 9.17 16.47
CA ALA A 259 -11.16 8.39 16.23
C ALA A 259 -11.43 8.21 14.72
N ALA A 260 -11.34 9.29 13.95
CA ALA A 260 -11.47 9.23 12.49
C ALA A 260 -10.39 8.35 11.86
N TYR A 261 -9.15 8.48 12.35
CA TYR A 261 -8.05 7.62 11.92
C TYR A 261 -8.33 6.14 12.18
N ALA A 262 -8.75 5.79 13.40
CA ALA A 262 -8.98 4.41 13.79
C ALA A 262 -10.08 3.76 12.93
N ALA A 263 -11.17 4.48 12.68
CA ALA A 263 -12.27 4.01 11.84
C ALA A 263 -11.83 3.78 10.40
N TRP A 264 -11.11 4.73 9.81
CA TRP A 264 -10.61 4.63 8.44
C TRP A 264 -9.55 3.54 8.27
N ARG A 265 -8.60 3.48 9.21
CA ARG A 265 -7.43 2.59 9.15
C ARG A 265 -7.84 1.13 9.05
N GLU A 266 -8.84 0.69 9.82
CA GLU A 266 -9.24 -0.72 9.83
C GLU A 266 -9.65 -1.18 8.41
N ALA A 267 -10.52 -0.41 7.76
CA ALA A 267 -10.97 -0.69 6.39
C ALA A 267 -9.84 -0.56 5.36
N ALA A 268 -9.00 0.47 5.49
CA ALA A 268 -7.89 0.72 4.57
C ALA A 268 -6.83 -0.40 4.63
N GLU A 269 -6.47 -0.87 5.83
CA GLU A 269 -5.48 -1.93 5.99
C GLU A 269 -6.03 -3.30 5.55
N LEU A 270 -7.32 -3.59 5.79
CA LEU A 270 -7.97 -4.79 5.26
C LEU A 270 -7.94 -4.80 3.73
N ARG A 271 -8.33 -3.68 3.10
CA ARG A 271 -8.30 -3.52 1.64
C ARG A 271 -6.89 -3.73 1.08
N ARG A 272 -5.88 -3.12 1.70
CA ARG A 272 -4.48 -3.29 1.29
C ARG A 272 -4.02 -4.74 1.45
N ALA A 273 -4.40 -5.42 2.53
CA ALA A 273 -4.05 -6.81 2.76
C ALA A 273 -4.66 -7.74 1.70
N LEU A 274 -5.94 -7.54 1.36
CA LEU A 274 -6.63 -8.24 0.28
C LEU A 274 -5.95 -7.98 -1.07
N ALA A 275 -5.63 -6.72 -1.39
CA ALA A 275 -4.97 -6.34 -2.64
C ALA A 275 -3.58 -6.98 -2.80
N VAL A 276 -2.73 -6.92 -1.76
CA VAL A 276 -1.40 -7.56 -1.78
C VAL A 276 -1.52 -9.05 -2.04
N ARG A 277 -2.43 -9.73 -1.32
CA ARG A 277 -2.64 -11.16 -1.52
C ARG A 277 -3.26 -11.50 -2.87
N LEU A 278 -4.10 -10.66 -3.46
CA LEU A 278 -4.59 -10.93 -4.82
C LEU A 278 -3.45 -10.95 -5.85
N CYS A 279 -2.44 -10.08 -5.67
CA CYS A 279 -1.38 -9.91 -6.64
C CYS A 279 -0.14 -10.77 -6.37
N SER A 280 -0.02 -11.37 -5.19
CA SER A 280 1.12 -12.22 -4.82
C SER A 280 0.71 -13.36 -3.90
N ASP A 281 1.19 -14.56 -4.19
CA ASP A 281 1.13 -15.72 -3.30
C ASP A 281 2.26 -15.72 -2.25
N ARG A 282 3.32 -14.92 -2.47
CA ARG A 282 4.55 -14.89 -1.65
C ARG A 282 4.65 -13.70 -0.72
N GLU A 283 4.15 -12.54 -1.13
CA GLU A 283 4.28 -11.32 -0.33
C GLU A 283 3.30 -11.38 0.85
N PRO A 284 3.80 -11.36 2.10
CA PRO A 284 2.93 -11.29 3.26
C PRO A 284 2.30 -9.90 3.33
N PRO A 285 1.05 -9.78 3.80
CA PRO A 285 0.50 -8.48 4.12
C PRO A 285 1.27 -7.87 5.30
N ARG A 286 0.97 -6.62 5.64
CA ARG A 286 1.58 -5.93 6.79
C ARG A 286 1.46 -6.79 8.07
N PRO A 287 2.39 -6.66 9.04
CA PRO A 287 2.44 -7.55 10.21
C PRO A 287 1.13 -7.71 10.99
N VAL A 288 0.26 -6.71 11.01
CA VAL A 288 -1.05 -6.79 11.68
C VAL A 288 -2.03 -7.79 11.00
N TYR A 289 -1.82 -8.07 9.72
CA TYR A 289 -2.57 -9.05 8.92
C TYR A 289 -1.75 -10.30 8.57
N SER A 290 -0.45 -10.38 8.92
CA SER A 290 0.39 -11.50 8.50
C SER A 290 -0.11 -12.85 9.02
N ALA A 291 -0.65 -12.88 10.25
CA ALA A 291 -1.28 -14.05 10.85
C ALA A 291 -2.60 -14.46 10.17
N LEU A 292 -3.12 -13.63 9.25
CA LEU A 292 -4.37 -13.86 8.52
C LEU A 292 -4.14 -14.18 7.04
N SER A 293 -2.89 -14.42 6.62
CA SER A 293 -2.57 -14.67 5.20
C SER A 293 -3.39 -15.84 4.63
N GLU A 294 -3.47 -16.96 5.36
CA GLU A 294 -4.27 -18.12 4.95
C GLU A 294 -5.78 -17.81 4.89
N ALA A 295 -6.29 -17.05 5.86
CA ALA A 295 -7.70 -16.63 5.86
C ALA A 295 -8.01 -15.71 4.67
N ILE A 296 -7.09 -14.80 4.33
CA ILE A 296 -7.21 -13.93 3.15
C ILE A 296 -7.17 -14.77 1.86
N ASP A 297 -6.28 -15.74 1.77
CA ASP A 297 -6.19 -16.61 0.60
C ASP A 297 -7.45 -17.45 0.42
N SER A 298 -7.96 -18.03 1.52
CA SER A 298 -9.23 -18.76 1.55
C SER A 298 -10.40 -17.88 1.13
N ALA A 299 -10.47 -16.63 1.62
CA ALA A 299 -11.49 -15.68 1.20
C ALA A 299 -11.45 -15.45 -0.32
N TRP A 300 -10.25 -15.28 -0.89
CA TRP A 300 -10.10 -15.11 -2.34
C TRP A 300 -10.52 -16.34 -3.14
N VAL A 301 -10.18 -17.55 -2.68
CA VAL A 301 -10.62 -18.80 -3.32
C VAL A 301 -12.15 -18.86 -3.34
N ARG A 302 -12.81 -18.59 -2.21
CA ARG A 302 -14.29 -18.60 -2.13
C ARG A 302 -14.95 -17.55 -3.01
N LEU A 303 -14.29 -16.40 -3.19
CA LEU A 303 -14.75 -15.33 -4.06
C LEU A 303 -14.35 -15.53 -5.53
N GLY A 304 -13.66 -16.62 -5.88
CA GLY A 304 -13.22 -16.90 -7.25
C GLY A 304 -12.21 -15.91 -7.78
N HIS A 305 -11.41 -15.32 -6.89
CA HIS A 305 -10.42 -14.28 -7.21
C HIS A 305 -11.01 -13.03 -7.89
N ASP A 306 -12.30 -12.76 -7.72
CA ASP A 306 -13.00 -11.63 -8.33
C ASP A 306 -12.97 -10.38 -7.42
N PRO A 307 -12.24 -9.31 -7.79
CA PRO A 307 -12.19 -8.07 -7.01
C PRO A 307 -13.54 -7.39 -6.85
N ALA A 308 -14.46 -7.52 -7.81
CA ALA A 308 -15.77 -6.90 -7.75
C ALA A 308 -16.63 -7.53 -6.65
N ARG A 309 -16.60 -8.87 -6.54
CA ARG A 309 -17.28 -9.59 -5.45
C ARG A 309 -16.71 -9.23 -4.08
N ALA A 310 -15.38 -9.15 -3.97
CA ALA A 310 -14.71 -8.70 -2.75
C ALA A 310 -15.08 -7.25 -2.38
N SER A 311 -15.14 -6.34 -3.37
CA SER A 311 -15.56 -4.95 -3.16
C SER A 311 -17.00 -4.85 -2.64
N ALA A 312 -17.93 -5.58 -3.25
CA ALA A 312 -19.33 -5.62 -2.81
C ALA A 312 -19.49 -6.17 -1.39
N LEU A 313 -18.63 -7.11 -0.97
CA LEU A 313 -18.61 -7.60 0.40
C LEU A 313 -18.02 -6.58 1.37
N LEU A 314 -16.89 -5.95 1.02
CA LEU A 314 -16.26 -4.88 1.83
C LEU A 314 -17.17 -3.67 2.04
N ALA A 315 -18.02 -3.34 1.06
CA ALA A 315 -19.00 -2.25 1.20
C ALA A 315 -20.03 -2.52 2.32
N ARG A 316 -20.36 -3.80 2.55
CA ARG A 316 -21.29 -4.24 3.61
C ARG A 316 -20.57 -4.56 4.92
N HIS A 317 -19.32 -5.00 4.82
CA HIS A 317 -18.50 -5.49 5.93
C HIS A 317 -17.10 -4.87 5.87
N PRO A 318 -16.97 -3.58 6.22
CA PRO A 318 -15.72 -2.82 6.01
C PRO A 318 -14.63 -3.16 7.03
N ASP A 319 -14.99 -3.76 8.17
CA ASP A 319 -14.03 -4.18 9.18
C ASP A 319 -13.67 -5.66 9.03
N ARG A 320 -12.47 -6.00 9.53
CA ARG A 320 -11.91 -7.34 9.43
C ARG A 320 -12.81 -8.43 10.01
N ARG A 321 -13.42 -8.18 11.17
CA ARG A 321 -14.20 -9.21 11.87
C ARG A 321 -15.48 -9.51 11.09
N SER A 322 -16.22 -8.47 10.69
CA SER A 322 -17.45 -8.66 9.93
C SER A 322 -17.17 -9.23 8.54
N PHE A 323 -16.07 -8.83 7.89
CA PHE A 323 -15.69 -9.36 6.57
C PHE A 323 -15.44 -10.87 6.61
N PHE A 324 -14.60 -11.35 7.53
CA PHE A 324 -14.28 -12.78 7.59
C PHE A 324 -15.45 -13.63 8.10
N ALA A 325 -16.32 -13.09 8.97
CA ALA A 325 -17.57 -13.76 9.32
C ALA A 325 -18.48 -13.91 8.10
N ALA A 326 -18.65 -12.84 7.32
CA ALA A 326 -19.46 -12.89 6.10
C ALA A 326 -18.87 -13.84 5.04
N ILE A 327 -17.53 -13.91 4.93
CA ILE A 327 -16.88 -14.93 4.10
C ILE A 327 -17.27 -16.32 4.59
N GLN A 328 -17.14 -16.61 5.89
CA GLN A 328 -17.46 -17.91 6.48
C GLN A 328 -18.89 -18.36 6.15
N ASP A 329 -19.84 -17.42 6.24
CA ASP A 329 -21.27 -17.65 6.06
C ASP A 329 -21.76 -17.57 4.59
N LEU A 330 -20.87 -17.42 3.59
CA LEU A 330 -21.29 -17.43 2.18
C LEU A 330 -21.96 -18.78 1.83
N PRO A 331 -23.17 -18.76 1.23
CA PRO A 331 -23.86 -19.98 0.84
C PRO A 331 -23.09 -20.73 -0.25
N GLU A 332 -23.23 -22.06 -0.31
CA GLU A 332 -22.46 -22.91 -1.23
C GLU A 332 -22.64 -22.50 -2.69
N GLU A 333 -23.82 -22.02 -3.10
CA GLU A 333 -24.07 -21.58 -4.48
C GLU A 333 -23.30 -20.30 -4.84
N GLU A 334 -22.91 -19.50 -3.85
CA GLU A 334 -22.08 -18.31 -4.04
C GLU A 334 -20.59 -18.65 -4.00
N ILE A 335 -20.17 -19.82 -3.51
CA ILE A 335 -18.76 -20.19 -3.46
C ILE A 335 -18.28 -20.51 -4.88
N ALA A 336 -17.25 -19.80 -5.35
CA ALA A 336 -16.62 -20.15 -6.62
C ALA A 336 -15.97 -21.54 -6.52
N PRO A 337 -15.91 -22.31 -7.63
CA PRO A 337 -15.16 -23.55 -7.66
C PRO A 337 -13.73 -23.34 -7.13
N PRO A 338 -13.18 -24.25 -6.31
CA PRO A 338 -11.86 -24.05 -5.73
C PRO A 338 -10.82 -24.04 -6.85
N GLU A 339 -10.07 -22.95 -6.94
CA GLU A 339 -8.92 -22.82 -7.84
C GLU A 339 -7.64 -22.72 -7.03
N ASP A 340 -6.62 -23.48 -7.43
CA ASP A 340 -5.32 -23.42 -6.77
C ASP A 340 -4.63 -22.10 -7.13
N ARG A 341 -4.09 -21.45 -6.10
CA ARG A 341 -3.31 -20.22 -6.20
C ARG A 341 -1.82 -20.48 -6.37
N ALA A 342 -1.37 -21.71 -6.08
CA ALA A 342 0.02 -22.10 -6.17
C ALA A 342 0.48 -22.20 -7.63
N GLY A 343 1.78 -22.01 -7.84
CA GLY A 343 2.39 -22.24 -9.16
C GLY A 343 2.38 -21.02 -10.08
N LEU A 344 1.75 -19.89 -9.72
CA LEU A 344 1.84 -18.62 -10.49
C LEU A 344 3.28 -18.29 -10.88
N ALA A 345 4.20 -18.39 -9.92
CA ALA A 345 5.60 -18.09 -10.16
C ALA A 345 6.25 -18.94 -11.27
N GLY A 346 5.80 -20.18 -11.46
CA GLY A 346 6.23 -21.04 -12.57
C GLY A 346 5.77 -20.52 -13.91
N PHE A 347 4.50 -20.11 -14.00
CA PHE A 347 3.93 -19.49 -15.20
C PHE A 347 4.60 -18.16 -15.55
N LEU A 348 4.92 -17.33 -14.56
CA LEU A 348 5.62 -16.06 -14.79
C LEU A 348 7.04 -16.27 -15.32
N ARG A 349 7.75 -17.28 -14.80
CA ARG A 349 9.07 -17.67 -15.34
C ARG A 349 8.96 -18.20 -16.77
N TRP A 350 7.98 -19.06 -17.04
CA TRP A 350 7.74 -19.55 -18.39
C TRP A 350 7.46 -18.40 -19.37
N ALA A 351 6.62 -17.43 -19.01
CA ALA A 351 6.26 -16.32 -19.88
C ALA A 351 7.48 -15.47 -20.27
N VAL A 352 8.36 -15.15 -19.32
CA VAL A 352 9.60 -14.41 -19.63
C VAL A 352 10.60 -15.22 -20.43
N GLU A 353 10.73 -16.52 -20.15
CA GLU A 353 11.60 -17.41 -20.92
C GLU A 353 11.11 -17.56 -22.36
N GLU A 354 9.80 -17.67 -22.57
CA GLU A 354 9.19 -17.74 -23.90
C GLU A 354 9.45 -16.45 -24.68
N ALA A 355 9.16 -15.27 -24.10
CA ALA A 355 9.45 -13.98 -24.74
C ALA A 355 10.95 -13.83 -25.09
N CYS A 356 11.85 -14.22 -24.18
CA CYS A 356 13.29 -14.17 -24.45
C CYS A 356 13.74 -15.18 -25.52
N ARG A 357 13.00 -16.28 -25.72
CA ARG A 357 13.27 -17.27 -26.78
C ARG A 357 12.79 -16.76 -28.13
N GLU A 358 11.60 -16.18 -28.20
CA GLU A 358 11.04 -15.52 -29.39
C GLU A 358 12.00 -14.44 -29.91
N GLU A 359 12.53 -13.61 -29.02
CA GLU A 359 13.49 -12.53 -29.31
C GLU A 359 14.95 -13.02 -29.47
N GLY A 360 15.19 -14.33 -29.42
CA GLY A 360 16.51 -14.91 -29.65
C GLY A 360 17.55 -14.71 -28.53
N LEU A 361 17.18 -14.08 -27.41
CA LEU A 361 18.07 -13.88 -26.26
C LEU A 361 18.51 -15.19 -25.60
N LEU A 362 17.67 -16.22 -25.65
CA LEU A 362 17.98 -17.55 -25.11
C LEU A 362 18.59 -18.54 -26.11
N ARG A 363 18.85 -18.13 -27.37
CA ARG A 363 19.51 -19.03 -28.32
C ARG A 363 20.89 -19.44 -27.80
N LEU A 364 21.01 -20.72 -27.47
CA LEU A 364 22.26 -21.46 -27.53
C LEU A 364 22.72 -21.34 -28.99
N GLY A 365 23.92 -20.84 -29.25
CA GLY A 365 24.36 -20.59 -30.62
C GLY A 365 24.05 -21.80 -31.51
N ARG A 366 23.48 -21.56 -32.70
CA ARG A 366 23.81 -22.44 -33.82
C ARG A 366 25.33 -22.31 -33.98
N ARG A 367 26.05 -23.30 -33.48
CA ARG A 367 27.41 -23.58 -33.93
C ARG A 367 27.30 -24.29 -35.27
#